data_AF-A0A9X5U8F8-F1
#
_entry.id   AF-A0A9X5U8F8-F1
#
_cell.length_a   1.000
_cell.length_b   1.000
_cell.length_c   1.000
_cell.angle_alpha   90.00
_cell.angle_beta   90.00
_cell.angle_gamma   90.00
#
_symmetry.space_group_name_H-M   'P 1'
#
loop_
_entity.id
_entity.type
_entity.pdbx_description
1 polymer ?
#
loop_
_entity_poly.entity_id
_entity_poly.type
_entity_poly.pdbx_seq_one_letter_code
_entity_poly.pdbx_strand_id
1 'polypeptide(L)'
;MRQVIRAAQSKALFRALCTIHGRQVTLPDGNSYALFPTAEKILELDDEQFSKMGLAFKRPVLRSAAAAYVTHGDDWARLSSSELVDELQSVRRVGPWTAGAAVADYTNRWDLYPYADLAVRTWVGRAAPSHFWFHNERAFGAQWRHLAGEHLSSLTLLTLAWGSQHGDIG
;
A
#
# COMPACT_ATOMS: atom_id res chain seq x y z
N MET A 1 -5.78 -2.20 -1.28
CA MET A 1 -6.73 -2.56 -2.34
C MET A 1 -6.40 -3.97 -2.82
N ARG A 2 -7.25 -4.99 -2.61
CA ARG A 2 -7.09 -6.33 -3.23
C ARG A 2 -7.66 -6.36 -4.66
N GLN A 3 -7.60 -5.25 -5.39
CA GLN A 3 -8.06 -5.19 -6.77
C GLN A 3 -6.87 -5.42 -7.69
N VAL A 4 -6.96 -6.50 -8.46
CA VAL A 4 -6.02 -7.00 -9.47
C VAL A 4 -5.65 -5.88 -10.44
N ILE A 5 -4.61 -5.12 -10.10
CA ILE A 5 -3.92 -4.23 -11.02
C ILE A 5 -2.46 -4.66 -10.99
N ARG A 6 -1.84 -4.74 -12.17
CA ARG A 6 -0.40 -5.02 -12.24
C ARG A 6 0.35 -3.87 -11.56
N ALA A 7 1.45 -4.16 -10.88
CA ALA A 7 2.24 -3.16 -10.17
C ALA A 7 2.62 -1.98 -11.08
N ALA A 8 3.03 -2.25 -12.32
CA ALA A 8 3.36 -1.23 -13.32
C ALA A 8 2.17 -0.30 -13.63
N GLN A 9 0.96 -0.85 -13.79
CA GLN A 9 -0.25 -0.06 -14.01
C GLN A 9 -0.58 0.81 -12.79
N SER A 10 -0.45 0.26 -11.58
CA SER A 10 -0.64 1.03 -10.34
C SER A 10 0.32 2.21 -10.26
N LYS A 11 1.60 1.98 -10.57
CA LYS A 11 2.64 3.02 -10.58
C LYS A 11 2.35 4.10 -11.63
N ALA A 12 1.91 3.71 -12.83
CA ALA A 12 1.54 4.65 -13.88
C ALA A 12 0.37 5.55 -13.46
N LEU A 13 -0.69 4.98 -12.89
CA LEU A 13 -1.84 5.72 -12.38
C LEU A 13 -1.45 6.67 -11.23
N PHE A 14 -0.62 6.21 -10.30
CA PHE A 14 -0.09 7.04 -9.20
C PHE A 14 0.71 8.22 -9.74
N ARG A 15 1.65 7.98 -10.66
CA ARG A 15 2.47 9.04 -11.27
C ARG A 15 1.62 10.04 -12.04
N ALA A 16 0.63 9.58 -12.81
CA ALA A 16 -0.28 10.47 -13.53
C ALA A 16 -1.05 11.39 -12.56
N LEU A 17 -1.57 10.83 -11.46
CA LEU A 17 -2.28 11.61 -10.44
C LEU A 17 -1.37 12.67 -9.79
N CYS A 18 -0.13 12.31 -9.44
CA CYS A 18 0.85 13.27 -8.92
C CYS A 18 1.19 14.35 -9.95
N THR A 19 1.50 13.99 -11.19
CA THR A 19 1.89 14.97 -12.21
C THR A 19 0.77 15.98 -12.52
N ILE A 20 -0.49 15.52 -12.58
CA ILE A 20 -1.62 16.36 -12.99
C ILE A 20 -2.13 17.23 -11.83
N HIS A 21 -2.22 16.67 -10.62
CA HIS A 21 -2.90 17.33 -9.48
C HIS A 21 -1.99 17.57 -8.28
N GLY A 22 -0.75 17.11 -8.33
CA GLY A 22 0.24 17.28 -7.29
C GLY A 22 0.89 18.65 -7.30
N ARG A 23 1.23 19.14 -6.10
CA ARG A 23 2.05 20.34 -5.95
C ARG A 23 3.46 20.06 -6.46
N GLN A 24 3.97 20.93 -7.31
CA GLN A 24 5.34 20.86 -7.81
C GLN A 24 6.31 21.41 -6.76
N VAL A 25 7.42 20.71 -6.56
CA VAL A 25 8.53 21.11 -5.70
C VAL A 25 9.80 21.19 -6.55
N THR A 26 10.45 22.34 -6.56
CA THR A 26 11.74 22.51 -7.23
C THR A 26 12.84 21.86 -6.40
N LEU A 27 13.63 21.02 -7.05
CA LEU A 27 14.78 20.34 -6.49
C LEU A 27 16.07 21.18 -6.64
N PRO A 28 17.12 20.92 -5.84
CA PRO A 28 18.38 21.68 -5.91
C PRO A 28 19.10 21.62 -7.26
N ASP A 29 18.82 20.62 -8.09
CA ASP A 29 19.37 20.46 -9.45
C ASP A 29 18.55 21.20 -10.53
N GLY A 30 17.52 21.95 -10.13
CA GLY A 30 16.62 22.68 -11.03
C GLY A 30 15.47 21.84 -11.60
N ASN A 31 15.43 20.53 -11.34
CA ASN A 31 14.30 19.69 -11.73
C ASN A 31 13.08 19.93 -10.85
N SER A 32 11.91 19.46 -11.27
CA SER A 32 10.69 19.51 -10.46
C SER A 32 10.20 18.11 -10.11
N TYR A 33 9.68 17.96 -8.89
CA TYR A 33 9.06 16.74 -8.41
C TYR A 33 7.60 17.02 -8.03
N ALA A 34 6.70 16.19 -8.55
CA ALA A 34 5.28 16.28 -8.27
C ALA A 34 4.92 15.46 -7.02
N LEU A 35 4.46 16.13 -5.96
CA LEU A 35 3.96 15.46 -4.75
C LEU A 35 2.64 14.75 -5.03
N PHE A 36 2.25 13.83 -4.15
CA PHE A 36 0.88 13.32 -4.16
C PHE A 36 -0.12 14.46 -3.85
N PRO A 37 -1.29 14.54 -4.52
CA PRO A 37 -2.29 15.57 -4.22
C PRO A 37 -2.77 15.49 -2.77
N THR A 38 -3.13 16.64 -2.17
CA THR A 38 -3.69 16.64 -0.81
C THR A 38 -5.07 15.98 -0.79
N ALA A 39 -5.55 15.62 0.40
CA ALA A 39 -6.87 15.02 0.56
C ALA A 39 -7.99 15.97 0.08
N GLU A 40 -7.88 17.26 0.39
CA GLU A 40 -8.78 18.31 -0.12
C GLU A 40 -8.76 18.33 -1.64
N LYS A 41 -7.56 18.26 -2.24
CA LYS A 41 -7.45 18.25 -3.69
C LYS A 41 -8.15 17.05 -4.33
N ILE A 42 -8.07 15.87 -3.71
CA ILE A 42 -8.77 14.67 -4.16
C ILE A 42 -10.31 14.84 -4.08
N LEU A 43 -10.81 15.56 -3.08
CA LEU A 43 -12.25 15.83 -2.91
C LEU A 43 -12.79 16.85 -3.91
N GLU A 44 -11.95 17.79 -4.37
CA GLU A 44 -12.30 18.76 -5.42
C GLU A 44 -12.44 18.12 -6.82
N LEU A 45 -11.83 16.97 -7.06
CA LEU A 45 -11.84 16.36 -8.39
C LEU A 45 -13.23 15.88 -8.77
N ASP A 46 -13.67 16.21 -9.98
CA ASP A 46 -14.91 15.73 -10.55
C ASP A 46 -14.79 14.30 -11.14
N ASP A 47 -15.93 13.72 -11.49
CA ASP A 47 -16.02 12.36 -12.00
C ASP A 47 -15.34 12.18 -13.37
N GLU A 48 -15.28 13.23 -14.19
CA GLU A 48 -14.66 13.24 -15.51
C GLU A 48 -13.14 13.25 -15.39
N GLN A 49 -12.59 14.04 -14.47
CA GLN A 49 -11.16 14.10 -14.15
C GLN A 49 -10.64 12.74 -13.68
N PHE A 50 -11.35 12.05 -12.78
CA PHE A 50 -11.01 10.67 -12.41
C PHE A 50 -11.06 9.72 -13.62
N SER A 51 -12.05 9.87 -14.49
CA SER A 51 -12.22 8.99 -15.65
C SER A 51 -11.11 9.17 -16.69
N LYS A 52 -10.71 10.42 -16.99
CA LYS A 52 -9.61 10.74 -17.90
C LYS A 52 -8.27 10.14 -17.46
N MET A 53 -8.06 10.00 -16.15
CA MET A 53 -6.86 9.37 -15.58
C MET A 53 -6.95 7.84 -15.46
N GLY A 54 -8.06 7.21 -15.86
CA GLY A 54 -8.29 5.77 -15.64
C GLY A 54 -8.56 5.39 -14.18
N LEU A 55 -8.93 6.36 -13.34
CA LEU A 55 -9.20 6.20 -11.91
C LEU A 55 -10.70 6.08 -11.57
N ALA A 56 -11.60 5.99 -12.56
CA ALA A 56 -13.04 5.90 -12.35
C ALA A 56 -13.44 4.82 -11.32
N PHE A 57 -12.85 3.62 -11.42
CA PHE A 57 -13.11 2.53 -10.47
C PHE A 57 -12.51 2.77 -9.07
N LYS A 58 -11.47 3.59 -8.97
CA LYS A 58 -10.76 3.93 -7.72
C LYS A 58 -11.34 5.16 -7.03
N ARG A 59 -12.09 6.00 -7.75
CA ARG A 59 -12.72 7.22 -7.24
C ARG A 59 -13.45 7.03 -5.91
N PRO A 60 -14.33 6.01 -5.70
CA PRO A 60 -15.06 5.90 -4.45
C PRO A 60 -14.17 5.67 -3.23
N VAL A 61 -13.10 4.87 -3.37
CA VAL A 61 -12.17 4.62 -2.25
C VAL A 61 -11.25 5.80 -2.03
N LEU A 62 -10.79 6.48 -3.10
CA LEU A 62 -9.98 7.69 -2.97
C LEU A 62 -10.74 8.82 -2.27
N ARG A 63 -12.01 9.06 -2.64
CA ARG A 63 -12.85 10.05 -1.95
C ARG A 63 -13.15 9.66 -0.50
N SER A 64 -13.42 8.38 -0.23
CA SER A 64 -13.70 7.91 1.14
C SER A 64 -12.46 8.07 2.03
N ALA A 65 -11.27 7.71 1.53
CA ALA A 65 -10.02 7.87 2.25
C ALA A 65 -9.66 9.35 2.46
N ALA A 66 -9.83 10.20 1.43
CA ALA A 66 -9.57 11.62 1.54
C ALA A 66 -10.51 12.30 2.57
N ALA A 67 -11.81 12.01 2.52
CA ALA A 67 -12.77 12.55 3.48
C ALA A 67 -12.46 12.13 4.92
N ALA A 68 -12.11 10.86 5.12
CA ALA A 68 -11.72 10.35 6.43
C ALA A 68 -10.43 11.02 6.93
N TYR A 69 -9.43 11.20 6.06
CA TYR A 69 -8.17 11.85 6.41
C TYR A 69 -8.36 13.33 6.78
N VAL A 70 -9.19 14.09 6.04
CA VAL A 70 -9.52 15.48 6.39
C VAL A 70 -10.18 15.56 7.77
N THR A 71 -10.98 14.56 8.13
CA THR A 71 -11.76 14.57 9.38
C THR A 71 -10.93 14.10 10.58
N HIS A 72 -10.08 13.07 10.39
CA HIS A 72 -9.46 12.33 11.49
C HIS A 72 -7.92 12.31 11.44
N GLY A 73 -7.30 12.90 10.42
CA GLY A 73 -5.85 12.76 10.17
C GLY A 73 -4.97 13.20 11.33
N ASP A 74 -5.33 14.29 12.00
CA ASP A 74 -4.61 14.78 13.18
C ASP A 74 -4.71 13.80 14.37
N ASP A 75 -5.88 13.17 14.55
CA ASP A 75 -6.10 12.18 15.59
C ASP A 75 -5.34 10.89 15.29
N TRP A 76 -5.37 10.43 14.04
CA TRP A 76 -4.65 9.25 13.57
C TRP A 76 -3.14 9.35 13.78
N ALA A 77 -2.55 10.55 13.66
CA ALA A 77 -1.13 10.77 13.91
C ALA A 77 -0.68 10.49 15.36
N ARG A 78 -1.63 10.38 16.30
CA ARG A 78 -1.37 10.12 17.72
C ARG A 78 -1.66 8.69 18.16
N LEU A 79 -2.20 7.86 17.27
CA LEU A 79 -2.55 6.47 17.56
C LEU A 79 -1.33 5.55 17.53
N SER A 80 -1.39 4.44 18.27
CA SER A 80 -0.47 3.33 18.04
C SER A 80 -0.69 2.71 16.66
N SER A 81 0.33 2.04 16.12
CA SER A 81 0.21 1.41 14.79
C SER A 81 -0.92 0.38 14.73
N SER A 82 -1.19 -0.36 15.81
CA SER A 82 -2.31 -1.31 15.87
C SER A 82 -3.67 -0.62 15.87
N GLU A 83 -3.84 0.44 16.66
CA GLU A 83 -5.09 1.22 16.69
C GLU A 83 -5.33 1.89 15.33
N LEU A 84 -4.28 2.38 14.68
CA LEU A 84 -4.40 2.95 13.34
C LEU A 84 -4.88 1.93 12.30
N VAL A 85 -4.48 0.65 12.41
CA VAL A 85 -5.00 -0.41 11.53
C VAL A 85 -6.51 -0.58 11.71
N ASP A 86 -7.01 -0.52 12.94
CA ASP A 86 -8.44 -0.65 13.23
C ASP A 86 -9.23 0.57 12.74
N GLU A 87 -8.72 1.77 13.00
CA GLU A 87 -9.33 3.03 12.54
C GLU A 87 -9.39 3.11 11.01
N LEU A 88 -8.32 2.74 10.31
CA LEU A 88 -8.33 2.73 8.85
C LEU A 88 -9.34 1.72 8.27
N GLN A 89 -9.64 0.63 8.97
CA GLN A 89 -10.67 -0.33 8.53
C GLN A 89 -12.10 0.20 8.66
N SER A 90 -12.33 1.21 9.50
CA SER A 90 -13.64 1.89 9.58
C SER A 90 -13.93 2.72 8.32
N VAL A 91 -12.88 3.11 7.59
CA VAL A 91 -13.01 3.89 6.37
C VAL A 91 -13.67 3.07 5.28
N ARG A 92 -14.76 3.59 4.73
CA ARG A 92 -15.54 2.93 3.68
C ARG A 92 -14.64 2.46 2.53
N ARG A 93 -14.70 1.16 2.21
CA ARG A 93 -13.91 0.47 1.14
C ARG A 93 -12.43 0.24 1.46
N VAL A 94 -11.97 0.56 2.67
CA VAL A 94 -10.64 0.18 3.16
C VAL A 94 -10.79 -1.12 3.93
N GLY A 95 -10.38 -2.24 3.31
CA GLY A 95 -10.39 -3.55 3.96
C GLY A 95 -9.12 -3.84 4.77
N PRO A 96 -9.10 -4.94 5.55
CA PRO A 96 -8.00 -5.29 6.46
C PRO A 96 -6.62 -5.27 5.79
N TRP A 97 -6.54 -5.85 4.58
CA TRP A 97 -5.30 -5.86 3.80
C TRP A 97 -4.79 -4.45 3.51
N THR A 98 -5.68 -3.51 3.17
CA THR A 98 -5.29 -2.14 2.78
C THR A 98 -4.85 -1.34 3.99
N ALA A 99 -5.56 -1.48 5.10
CA ALA A 99 -5.19 -0.84 6.36
C ALA A 99 -3.82 -1.34 6.84
N GLY A 100 -3.63 -2.67 6.93
CA GLY A 100 -2.35 -3.25 7.36
C GLY A 100 -1.18 -2.86 6.45
N ALA A 101 -1.39 -2.88 5.12
CA ALA A 101 -0.36 -2.45 4.17
C ALA A 101 -0.03 -0.95 4.32
N ALA A 102 -1.04 -0.07 4.42
CA ALA A 102 -0.82 1.37 4.57
C ALA A 102 -0.10 1.71 5.88
N VAL A 103 -0.46 1.05 6.99
CA VAL A 103 0.24 1.24 8.27
C VAL A 103 1.66 0.70 8.22
N ALA A 104 1.90 -0.46 7.60
CA ALA A 104 3.25 -0.98 7.44
C ALA A 104 4.13 -0.03 6.61
N ASP A 105 3.61 0.51 5.51
CA ASP A 105 4.32 1.50 4.68
C ASP A 105 4.61 2.80 5.44
N TYR A 106 3.66 3.27 6.27
CA TYR A 106 3.81 4.53 7.03
C TYR A 106 4.72 4.41 8.26
N THR A 107 4.62 3.30 9.00
CA THR A 107 5.25 3.12 10.32
C THR A 107 6.45 2.17 10.33
N ASN A 108 6.72 1.50 9.21
CA ASN A 108 7.71 0.44 9.09
C ASN A 108 7.43 -0.79 10.00
N ARG A 109 6.19 -0.95 10.49
CA ARG A 109 5.72 -2.12 11.27
C ARG A 109 5.21 -3.23 10.35
N TRP A 110 6.13 -3.94 9.72
CA TRP A 110 5.81 -5.01 8.77
C TRP A 110 5.28 -6.29 9.41
N ASP A 111 5.27 -6.36 10.74
CA ASP A 111 4.50 -7.36 11.49
C ASP A 111 2.98 -7.14 11.39
N LEU A 112 2.53 -5.91 11.07
CA LEU A 112 1.14 -5.55 10.80
C LEU A 112 0.75 -5.69 9.33
N TYR A 113 1.73 -5.83 8.44
CA TYR A 113 1.49 -6.10 7.02
C TYR A 113 0.72 -7.44 6.89
N PRO A 114 -0.21 -7.59 5.92
CA PRO A 114 -0.87 -8.86 5.66
C PRO A 114 0.12 -9.88 5.09
N TYR A 115 1.06 -10.39 5.88
CA TYR A 115 2.21 -11.19 5.43
C TYR A 115 1.83 -12.56 4.85
N ALA A 116 0.56 -12.97 4.94
CA ALA A 116 0.00 -14.08 4.16
C ALA A 116 -0.30 -13.70 2.69
N ASP A 117 0.01 -12.46 2.29
CA ASP A 117 -0.22 -11.93 0.95
C ASP A 117 0.41 -12.80 -0.14
N LEU A 118 -0.20 -12.74 -1.33
CA LEU A 118 0.30 -13.47 -2.49
C LEU A 118 1.73 -13.07 -2.87
N ALA A 119 2.11 -11.80 -2.72
CA ALA A 119 3.47 -11.34 -3.01
C ALA A 119 4.48 -12.05 -2.10
N VAL A 120 4.26 -12.07 -0.78
CA VAL A 120 5.16 -12.76 0.18
C VAL A 120 5.27 -14.25 -0.18
N ARG A 121 4.14 -14.93 -0.39
CA ARG A 121 4.10 -16.34 -0.81
C ARG A 121 4.86 -16.60 -2.11
N THR A 122 4.73 -15.70 -3.07
CA THR A 122 5.39 -15.82 -4.38
C THR A 122 6.89 -15.67 -4.24
N TRP A 123 7.34 -14.64 -3.52
CA TRP A 123 8.76 -14.32 -3.41
C TRP A 123 9.51 -15.28 -2.51
N VAL A 124 8.90 -15.75 -1.43
CA VAL A 124 9.54 -16.78 -0.61
C VAL A 124 9.67 -18.11 -1.36
N GLY A 125 8.66 -18.49 -2.15
CA GLY A 125 8.73 -19.70 -2.97
C GLY A 125 9.84 -19.64 -4.03
N ARG A 126 10.15 -18.44 -4.54
CA ARG A 126 11.28 -18.22 -5.44
C ARG A 126 12.62 -18.13 -4.72
N ALA A 127 12.68 -17.51 -3.55
CA ALA A 127 13.90 -17.33 -2.77
C ALA A 127 14.38 -18.65 -2.14
N ALA A 128 13.44 -19.54 -1.78
CA ALA A 128 13.73 -20.84 -1.18
C ALA A 128 12.89 -21.95 -1.84
N PRO A 129 13.21 -22.34 -3.10
CA PRO A 129 12.39 -23.28 -3.87
C PRO A 129 12.44 -24.72 -3.35
N SER A 130 13.46 -25.07 -2.56
CA SER A 130 13.57 -26.38 -1.91
C SER A 130 12.81 -26.48 -0.59
N HIS A 131 12.34 -25.35 -0.03
CA HIS A 131 11.56 -25.35 1.20
C HIS A 131 10.09 -25.62 0.89
N PHE A 132 9.44 -26.47 1.69
CA PHE A 132 8.02 -26.73 1.57
C PHE A 132 7.22 -25.52 2.06
N TRP A 133 6.45 -24.87 1.18
CA TRP A 133 5.58 -23.74 1.52
C TRP A 133 4.12 -24.11 1.39
N PHE A 134 3.31 -23.78 2.40
CA PHE A 134 1.86 -23.92 2.27
C PHE A 134 1.31 -22.93 1.23
N HIS A 135 0.39 -23.39 0.39
CA HIS A 135 -0.23 -22.53 -0.64
C HIS A 135 -1.41 -21.71 -0.12
N ASN A 136 -2.14 -22.21 0.89
CA ASN A 136 -3.28 -21.51 1.46
C ASN A 136 -2.82 -20.42 2.45
N GLU A 137 -3.54 -19.29 2.45
CA GLU A 137 -3.15 -18.08 3.19
C GLU A 137 -3.00 -18.33 4.70
N ARG A 138 -3.91 -19.10 5.29
CA ARG A 138 -3.91 -19.35 6.74
C ARG A 138 -2.72 -20.18 7.18
N ALA A 139 -2.48 -21.32 6.53
CA ALA A 139 -1.37 -22.21 6.89
C ALA A 139 -0.03 -21.56 6.56
N PHE A 140 0.06 -20.84 5.44
CA PHE A 140 1.26 -20.07 5.13
C PHE A 140 1.52 -19.00 6.20
N GLY A 141 0.51 -18.23 6.59
CA GLY A 141 0.68 -17.19 7.61
C GLY A 141 1.13 -17.75 8.96
N ALA A 142 0.65 -18.93 9.34
CA ALA A 142 1.11 -19.63 10.55
C ALA A 142 2.56 -20.09 10.42
N GLN A 143 2.93 -20.70 9.29
CA GLN A 143 4.31 -21.12 8.99
C GLN A 143 5.26 -19.91 8.98
N TRP A 144 4.88 -18.83 8.32
CA TRP A 144 5.67 -17.61 8.22
C TRP A 144 5.95 -16.99 9.58
N ARG A 145 4.90 -16.85 10.41
CA ARG A 145 5.05 -16.33 11.77
C ARG A 145 5.94 -17.23 12.63
N HIS A 146 5.79 -18.55 12.52
CA HIS A 146 6.62 -19.50 13.27
C HIS A 146 8.09 -19.42 12.87
N LEU A 147 8.38 -19.39 11.57
CA LEU A 147 9.75 -19.29 11.05
C LEU A 147 10.40 -17.96 11.38
N ALA A 148 9.65 -16.85 11.30
CA ALA A 148 10.20 -15.53 11.51
C ALA A 148 10.41 -15.19 13.00
N GLY A 149 9.60 -15.75 13.90
CA GLY A 149 9.63 -15.43 15.32
C GLY A 149 9.57 -13.92 15.57
N GLU A 150 10.51 -13.41 16.36
CA GLU A 150 10.64 -11.98 16.68
C GLU A 150 11.05 -11.12 15.47
N HIS A 151 11.53 -11.73 14.39
CA HIS A 151 11.97 -11.05 13.17
C HIS A 151 10.90 -10.97 12.08
N LEU A 152 9.61 -11.17 12.43
CA LEU A 152 8.50 -11.14 11.48
C LEU A 152 8.49 -9.89 10.59
N SER A 153 8.70 -8.72 11.18
CA SER A 153 8.76 -7.46 10.44
C SER A 153 9.91 -7.47 9.41
N SER A 154 11.14 -7.75 9.87
CA SER A 154 12.34 -7.76 9.04
C SER A 154 12.26 -8.80 7.92
N LEU A 155 11.85 -10.03 8.22
CA LEU A 155 11.75 -11.10 7.23
C LEU A 155 10.69 -10.76 6.17
N THR A 156 9.55 -10.20 6.57
CA THR A 156 8.48 -9.79 5.64
C THR A 156 8.97 -8.69 4.70
N LEU A 157 9.59 -7.63 5.24
CA LEU A 157 10.14 -6.53 4.45
C LEU A 157 11.23 -7.01 3.48
N LEU A 158 12.21 -7.78 3.97
CA LEU A 158 13.30 -8.29 3.14
C LEU A 158 12.81 -9.17 2.00
N THR A 159 11.79 -10.01 2.25
CA THR A 159 11.20 -10.87 1.23
C THR A 159 10.50 -10.05 0.14
N LEU A 160 9.74 -9.02 0.52
CA LEU A 160 9.08 -8.12 -0.42
C LEU A 160 10.09 -7.28 -1.22
N ALA A 161 11.13 -6.77 -0.56
CA ALA A 161 12.20 -6.00 -1.19
C ALA A 161 12.99 -6.85 -2.19
N TRP A 162 13.36 -8.08 -1.80
CA TRP A 162 14.01 -9.05 -2.69
C TRP A 162 13.14 -9.33 -3.91
N GLY A 163 11.84 -9.55 -3.70
CA GLY A 163 10.87 -9.74 -4.77
C GLY A 163 10.75 -8.54 -5.71
N SER A 164 10.82 -7.32 -5.20
CA SER A 164 10.83 -6.12 -6.03
C SER A 164 12.10 -5.98 -6.88
N GLN A 165 13.24 -6.55 -6.45
CA GLN A 165 14.50 -6.51 -7.22
C GLN A 165 14.59 -7.63 -8.26
N HIS A 166 13.97 -8.78 -7.99
CA HIS A 166 14.10 -9.99 -8.82
C HIS A 166 12.83 -10.34 -9.61
N GLY A 167 11.74 -9.62 -9.39
CA GLY A 167 10.58 -9.66 -10.27
C GLY A 167 10.87 -8.88 -11.55
N ASP A 168 10.31 -9.34 -12.68
CA ASP A 168 10.16 -8.51 -13.88
C ASP A 168 9.23 -7.34 -13.54
N ILE A 169 9.79 -6.32 -12.90
CA ILE A 169 9.22 -4.99 -12.86
C ILE A 169 9.46 -4.42 -14.26
N GLY A 170 8.47 -4.67 -15.14
CA GLY A 170 8.34 -3.92 -16.38
C GLY A 170 8.22 -2.42 -16.16
#